data_AF-A0A3R7TYR9-F1
#
_entry.id   AF-A0A3R7TYR9-F1
#
_cell.length_a   1.000
_cell.length_b   1.000
_cell.length_c   1.000
_cell.angle_alpha   90.00
_cell.angle_beta   90.00
_cell.angle_gamma   90.00
#
_symmetry.space_group_name_H-M   'P 1'
#
loop_
_entity.id
_entity.type
_entity.pdbx_description
1 polymer ?
#
loop_
_entity_poly.entity_id
_entity_poly.type
_entity_poly.pdbx_seq_one_letter_code
_entity_poly.pdbx_strand_id
1 'polypeptide(L)'
;MNIDNIVSKHMNPLEPSMTVPFYLMASYAYYKQDDPILSDGMFDALGKFMYSNWDNIDHFHKHLISKDDLNAGTYLGEYPERVKGGLMSLRETYKGGK
;
A
#
# COMPACT_ATOMS: atom_id res chain seq x y z
N MET A 1 1.06 13.45 -4.17
CA MET A 1 1.91 13.61 -2.95
C MET A 1 2.90 12.46 -2.91
N ASN A 2 4.01 12.52 -2.18
CA ASN A 2 4.92 11.37 -2.07
C ASN A 2 5.14 11.03 -0.58
N ILE A 3 4.83 9.79 -0.19
CA ILE A 3 5.00 9.28 1.18
C ILE A 3 5.99 8.12 1.28
N ASP A 4 6.94 8.02 0.35
CA ASP A 4 7.90 6.93 0.27
C ASP A 4 8.67 6.76 1.60
N ASN A 5 9.08 7.88 2.22
CA ASN A 5 9.77 7.90 3.52
C ASN A 5 8.92 7.42 4.71
N ILE A 6 7.59 7.44 4.59
CA ILE A 6 6.67 6.96 5.62
C ILE A 6 6.47 5.46 5.44
N VAL A 7 6.19 5.02 4.21
CA VAL A 7 5.98 3.59 3.91
C VAL A 7 7.23 2.77 4.18
N SER A 8 8.42 3.29 3.85
CA SER A 8 9.68 2.58 4.11
C SER A 8 9.89 2.23 5.59
N LYS A 9 9.38 3.05 6.52
CA LYS A 9 9.45 2.77 7.98
C LYS A 9 8.54 1.62 8.42
N HIS A 10 7.50 1.33 7.64
CA HIS A 10 6.56 0.24 7.90
C HIS A 10 6.94 -1.06 7.16
N MET A 11 7.97 -1.04 6.32
CA MET A 11 8.55 -2.23 5.70
C MET A 11 9.51 -2.93 6.69
N ASN A 12 8.95 -3.36 7.83
CA ASN A 12 9.67 -4.04 8.90
C ASN A 12 9.23 -5.53 8.94
N PRO A 13 10.15 -6.50 8.76
CA PRO A 13 9.78 -7.92 8.73
C PRO A 13 9.23 -8.44 10.07
N LEU A 14 9.46 -7.74 11.18
CA LEU A 14 8.89 -8.08 12.49
C LEU A 14 7.42 -7.66 12.61
N GLU A 15 6.99 -6.64 11.86
CA GLU A 15 5.63 -6.07 11.92
C GLU A 15 5.10 -5.73 10.51
N PRO A 16 5.01 -6.72 9.59
CA PRO A 16 4.78 -6.44 8.17
C PRO A 16 3.32 -6.12 7.84
N SER A 17 2.36 -6.37 8.75
CA SER A 17 0.93 -6.24 8.48
C SER A 17 0.47 -4.85 8.06
N MET A 18 1.19 -3.80 8.49
CA MET A 18 0.89 -2.41 8.10
C MET A 18 1.16 -2.12 6.62
N THR A 19 1.84 -3.01 5.90
CA THR A 19 2.05 -2.86 4.44
C THR A 19 0.78 -3.07 3.62
N VAL A 20 -0.16 -3.90 4.10
CA VAL A 20 -1.42 -4.20 3.40
C VAL A 20 -2.26 -2.95 3.11
N PRO A 21 -2.59 -2.08 4.10
CA PRO A 21 -3.32 -0.86 3.81
C PRO A 21 -2.54 0.08 2.88
N PHE A 22 -1.22 0.21 3.01
CA PHE A 22 -0.43 1.06 2.12
C PHE A 22 -0.46 0.59 0.68
N TYR A 23 -0.33 -0.73 0.45
CA TYR A 23 -0.38 -1.30 -0.89
C TYR A 23 -1.74 -1.05 -1.55
N LEU A 24 -2.84 -1.34 -0.85
CA LEU A 24 -4.20 -1.10 -1.38
C LEU A 24 -4.49 0.39 -1.62
N MET A 25 -4.07 1.27 -0.71
CA MET A 25 -4.25 2.73 -0.88
C MET A 25 -3.43 3.25 -2.05
N ALA A 26 -2.19 2.78 -2.22
CA ALA A 26 -1.32 3.18 -3.32
C ALA A 26 -1.87 2.70 -4.67
N SER A 27 -2.33 1.45 -4.76
CA SER A 27 -2.98 0.93 -5.96
C SER A 27 -4.26 1.70 -6.29
N TYR A 28 -5.10 2.01 -5.30
CA TYR A 28 -6.31 2.80 -5.53
C TYR A 28 -5.99 4.21 -6.05
N ALA A 29 -5.03 4.88 -5.40
CA ALA A 29 -4.58 6.22 -5.78
C ALA A 29 -4.03 6.24 -7.23
N TYR A 30 -3.28 5.20 -7.62
CA TYR A 30 -2.75 5.05 -8.97
C TYR A 30 -3.84 4.73 -9.99
N TYR A 31 -4.54 3.60 -9.85
CA TYR A 31 -5.44 3.07 -10.88
C TYR A 31 -6.81 3.76 -10.96
N LYS A 32 -7.27 4.40 -9.88
CA LYS A 32 -8.62 4.98 -9.82
C LYS A 32 -8.63 6.50 -9.74
N GLN A 33 -7.56 7.13 -9.22
CA GLN A 33 -7.53 8.58 -9.03
C GLN A 33 -6.53 9.31 -9.92
N ASP A 34 -5.60 8.61 -10.59
CA ASP A 34 -4.50 9.23 -11.33
C ASP A 34 -3.71 10.26 -10.47
N ASP A 35 -3.61 9.99 -9.16
CA ASP A 35 -2.92 10.83 -8.18
C ASP A 35 -2.13 9.93 -7.22
N PRO A 36 -1.04 9.32 -7.69
CA PRO A 36 -0.27 8.37 -6.91
C PRO A 36 0.30 8.99 -5.63
N ILE A 37 0.35 8.18 -4.56
CA ILE A 37 0.93 8.55 -3.26
C ILE A 37 2.35 7.99 -3.06
N LEU A 38 2.76 7.02 -3.87
CA LEU A 38 4.09 6.42 -3.89
C LEU A 38 4.73 6.62 -5.26
N SER A 39 6.06 6.64 -5.29
CA SER A 39 6.78 6.42 -6.56
C SER A 39 6.61 4.97 -7.04
N ASP A 40 6.73 4.75 -8.35
CA ASP A 40 6.68 3.40 -8.94
C ASP A 40 7.71 2.47 -8.30
N GLY A 41 8.93 2.98 -8.06
CA GLY A 41 10.00 2.21 -7.41
C GLY A 41 9.68 1.83 -5.97
N MET A 42 9.03 2.72 -5.20
CA MET A 42 8.59 2.39 -3.84
C MET A 42 7.42 1.39 -3.85
N PHE A 43 6.49 1.51 -4.81
CA PHE A 43 5.39 0.55 -4.94
C PHE A 43 5.90 -0.86 -5.28
N ASP A 44 6.86 -0.97 -6.21
CA ASP A 44 7.54 -2.23 -6.53
C ASP A 44 8.29 -2.81 -5.32
N ALA A 45 9.02 -1.97 -4.58
CA ALA A 45 9.73 -2.39 -3.36
C ALA A 45 8.76 -2.88 -2.27
N LEU A 46 7.63 -2.19 -2.08
CA LEU A 46 6.57 -2.59 -1.16
C LEU A 46 5.98 -3.96 -1.55
N GLY A 47 5.69 -4.16 -2.85
CA GLY A 47 5.19 -5.43 -3.37
C GLY A 47 6.15 -6.60 -3.11
N LYS A 48 7.44 -6.41 -3.42
CA LYS A 48 8.51 -7.41 -3.17
C LYS A 48 8.70 -7.72 -1.69
N PHE A 49 8.63 -6.70 -0.84
CA PHE A 49 8.70 -6.86 0.60
C PHE A 49 7.51 -7.70 1.11
N MET A 50 6.29 -7.37 0.67
CA MET A 50 5.09 -8.12 1.04
C MET A 50 5.15 -9.56 0.55
N TYR A 51 5.65 -9.78 -0.67
CA TYR A 51 5.79 -11.12 -1.24
C TYR A 51 6.75 -11.98 -0.38
N SER A 52 7.89 -11.41 0.00
CA SER A 52 8.92 -12.09 0.79
C SER A 52 8.48 -12.38 2.23
N ASN A 53 7.55 -11.58 2.77
CA ASN A 53 7.05 -11.71 4.14
C ASN A 53 5.60 -12.20 4.19
N TRP A 54 5.07 -12.73 3.09
CA TRP A 54 3.65 -12.98 2.93
C TRP A 54 3.05 -13.83 4.06
N ASP A 55 3.76 -14.86 4.48
CA ASP A 55 3.27 -15.80 5.49
C ASP A 55 3.26 -15.18 6.91
N ASN A 56 4.02 -14.09 7.13
CA ASN A 56 4.05 -13.32 8.38
C ASN A 56 3.06 -12.14 8.39
N ILE A 57 2.44 -11.81 7.25
CA ILE A 57 1.42 -10.76 7.19
C ILE A 57 0.12 -11.31 7.78
N ASP A 58 -0.38 -10.66 8.84
CA ASP A 58 -1.69 -10.90 9.42
C ASP A 58 -2.51 -9.60 9.41
N HIS A 59 -3.42 -9.49 8.45
CA HIS A 59 -4.28 -8.31 8.29
C HIS A 59 -5.61 -8.72 7.65
N PHE A 60 -6.72 -8.17 8.13
CA PHE A 60 -8.07 -8.57 7.71
C PHE A 60 -8.35 -8.35 6.21
N HIS A 61 -7.65 -7.41 5.55
CA HIS A 61 -7.71 -7.22 4.08
C HIS A 61 -6.65 -8.00 3.29
N LYS A 62 -5.78 -8.80 3.92
CA LYS A 62 -4.75 -9.59 3.22
C LYS A 62 -5.36 -10.47 2.13
N HIS A 63 -6.54 -11.04 2.38
CA HIS A 63 -7.26 -11.91 1.45
C HIS A 63 -7.65 -11.25 0.12
N LEU A 64 -7.59 -9.92 0.02
CA LEU A 64 -7.81 -9.21 -1.25
C LEU A 64 -6.61 -9.32 -2.18
N ILE A 65 -5.41 -9.44 -1.61
CA ILE A 65 -4.15 -9.46 -2.35
C ILE A 65 -3.71 -10.91 -2.51
N SER A 66 -3.18 -11.24 -3.68
CA SER A 66 -2.53 -12.54 -3.93
C SER A 66 -1.01 -12.38 -4.07
N LYS A 67 -0.27 -13.48 -3.92
CA LYS A 67 1.17 -13.50 -4.26
C LYS A 67 1.41 -13.16 -5.75
N ASP A 68 0.45 -13.47 -6.62
CA ASP A 68 0.54 -13.17 -8.06
C ASP A 68 0.41 -11.67 -8.34
N ASP A 69 -0.49 -10.96 -7.64
CA ASP A 69 -0.60 -9.49 -7.70
C ASP A 69 0.73 -8.83 -7.33
N LEU A 70 1.33 -9.29 -6.22
CA LEU A 70 2.60 -8.79 -5.73
C LEU A 70 3.75 -9.07 -6.71
N ASN A 71 3.79 -10.27 -7.29
CA ASN A 71 4.81 -10.65 -8.28
C ASN A 71 4.64 -9.90 -9.61
N ALA A 72 3.40 -9.62 -10.03
CA ALA A 72 3.09 -8.82 -11.21
C ALA A 72 3.30 -7.31 -10.98
N GLY A 73 3.47 -6.87 -9.74
CA GLY A 73 3.61 -5.46 -9.38
C GLY A 73 2.33 -4.65 -9.64
N THR A 74 1.16 -5.25 -9.45
CA THR A 74 -0.14 -4.62 -9.72
C THR A 74 -1.24 -5.14 -8.81
N TYR A 75 -2.29 -4.36 -8.60
CA TYR A 75 -3.52 -4.81 -7.96
C TYR A 75 -4.73 -4.24 -8.68
N LEU A 76 -5.46 -5.13 -9.37
CA LEU A 76 -6.62 -4.79 -10.20
C LEU A 76 -7.96 -5.25 -9.59
N GLY A 77 -7.93 -5.68 -8.32
CA GLY A 77 -9.11 -6.10 -7.57
C GLY A 77 -9.98 -4.94 -7.11
N GLU A 78 -10.91 -5.25 -6.20
CA GLU A 78 -11.84 -4.27 -5.63
C GLU A 78 -11.24 -3.52 -4.44
N TYR A 79 -11.71 -2.30 -4.20
CA TYR A 79 -11.23 -1.45 -3.11
C TYR A 79 -12.34 -1.22 -2.09
N PRO A 80 -12.23 -1.79 -0.87
CA PRO A 80 -13.17 -1.53 0.22
C PRO A 80 -13.25 -0.05 0.57
N GLU A 81 -14.40 0.43 1.06
CA GLU A 81 -14.58 1.83 1.50
C GLU A 81 -13.54 2.25 2.57
N ARG A 82 -13.10 1.30 3.42
CA ARG A 82 -12.03 1.55 4.40
C ARG A 82 -10.71 1.96 3.75
N VAL A 83 -10.38 1.44 2.56
CA VAL A 83 -9.16 1.83 1.82
C VAL A 83 -9.29 3.26 1.31
N LYS A 84 -10.47 3.63 0.78
CA LYS A 84 -10.75 4.97 0.27
C LYS A 84 -10.72 6.01 1.38
N GLY A 85 -11.39 5.72 2.50
CA GLY A 85 -11.37 6.57 3.70
C GLY A 85 -9.98 6.69 4.29
N GLY A 86 -9.23 5.58 4.38
CA GLY A 86 -7.84 5.59 4.84
C GLY A 86 -6.95 6.49 3.98
N LEU A 87 -7.08 6.42 2.66
CA LEU A 87 -6.34 7.29 1.73
C LEU A 87 -6.68 8.77 1.95
N MET A 88 -7.96 9.08 2.17
CA MET A 88 -8.40 10.45 2.46
C MET A 88 -7.77 10.98 3.76
N SER A 89 -7.84 10.22 4.86
CA SER A 89 -7.23 10.61 6.13
C SER A 89 -5.70 10.74 6.04
N LEU A 90 -5.05 9.87 5.26
CA LEU A 90 -3.61 9.93 4.99
C LEU A 90 -3.26 11.22 4.25
N ARG A 91 -4.03 11.57 3.21
CA ARG A 91 -3.89 12.82 2.46
C ARG A 91 -4.07 14.02 3.37
N GLU A 92 -5.07 14.04 4.24
CA GLU A 92 -5.30 15.14 5.18
C GLU A 92 -4.14 15.31 6.17
N THR A 93 -3.65 14.20 6.72
CA THR A 93 -2.54 14.18 7.69
C THR A 93 -1.27 14.78 7.10
N TYR A 94 -0.98 14.50 5.82
CA TYR A 94 0.26 14.92 5.17
C TYR A 94 0.10 16.09 4.18
N LYS A 95 -1.13 16.59 3.92
CA LYS A 95 -1.38 17.84 3.17
C LYS A 95 -1.00 19.10 3.95
N GLY A 96 -0.72 18.99 5.24
CA GLY A 96 -0.40 20.10 6.13
C GLY A 96 1.08 20.46 6.28
N GLY A 97 1.99 19.77 5.60
CA GLY A 97 3.42 20.12 5.60
C GLY A 97 3.69 21.36 4.75
N LYS A 98 3.41 22.54 5.30
CA LYS A 98 4.09 23.78 4.94
C LYS A 98 5.37 23.92 5.75
#